data_AF-A0A933M000-F1
#
_entry.id   AF-A0A933M000-F1
#
_cell.length_a   1.000
_cell.length_b   1.000
_cell.length_c   1.000
_cell.angle_alpha   90.00
_cell.angle_beta   90.00
_cell.angle_gamma   90.00
#
_symmetry.space_group_name_H-M   'P 1'
#
loop_
_entity.id
_entity.type
_entity.pdbx_description
1 polymer ?
#
loop_
_entity_poly.entity_id
_entity_poly.type
_entity_poly.pdbx_seq_one_letter_code
_entity_poly.pdbx_strand_id
1 'polypeptide(L)'
;MPSPFPGMDPRLEGYEWESFHAPLLTNLADALVPQVRPRYTVRSVRRVYLEHVPVDLTLPIPEERRETYLVLRERETLEVVTVIEVLSPTNKRHGSDGQKEYMKKREEVLRSASHLVEIDLLRGGERLPTLEPLPAGDYHAFVSRAKRRPRVQVYSWTLKDRLPVVPIPLAGKDPDVQIDLAVVFDSRYERAGYDYSLDPRAPIDPPLSPEEAAWAREILGG
;
A
#
# COMPACT_ATOMS: atom_id res chain seq x y z
N MET A 1 17.35 -14.04 -0.79
CA MET A 1 16.64 -14.61 -1.94
C MET A 1 15.32 -13.88 -2.08
N PRO A 2 14.77 -13.72 -3.30
CA PRO A 2 13.46 -13.09 -3.50
C PRO A 2 12.37 -13.85 -2.73
N SER A 3 11.21 -13.24 -2.61
CA SER A 3 10.06 -13.87 -1.97
C SER A 3 9.73 -15.20 -2.68
N PRO A 4 9.51 -16.32 -1.95
CA PRO A 4 9.00 -17.54 -2.57
C PRO A 4 7.55 -17.36 -3.05
N PHE A 5 6.81 -16.42 -2.46
CA PHE A 5 5.47 -16.03 -2.89
C PHE A 5 5.55 -14.95 -3.99
N PRO A 6 4.80 -15.05 -5.09
CA PRO A 6 4.72 -14.01 -6.12
C PRO A 6 3.95 -12.76 -5.64
N GLY A 7 3.04 -12.96 -4.69
CA GLY A 7 2.39 -11.92 -3.89
C GLY A 7 3.27 -11.51 -2.70
N MET A 8 2.65 -11.13 -1.59
CA MET A 8 3.35 -10.94 -0.33
C MET A 8 3.47 -12.27 0.42
N ASP A 9 4.62 -12.51 1.07
CA ASP A 9 4.75 -13.57 2.06
C ASP A 9 3.81 -13.30 3.25
N PRO A 10 2.75 -14.11 3.45
CA PRO A 10 1.66 -13.77 4.37
C PRO A 10 2.08 -13.91 5.85
N ARG A 11 3.30 -14.41 6.13
CA ARG A 11 3.88 -14.45 7.48
C ARG A 11 4.33 -13.06 7.95
N LEU A 12 4.62 -12.14 7.02
CA LEU A 12 4.97 -10.75 7.32
C LEU A 12 3.79 -9.95 7.88
N GLU A 13 2.54 -10.39 7.68
CA GLU A 13 1.34 -9.73 8.25
C GLU A 13 1.27 -9.81 9.78
N GLY A 14 2.03 -10.73 10.38
CA GLY A 14 2.15 -10.92 11.83
C GLY A 14 3.25 -10.06 12.47
N TYR A 15 4.11 -10.70 13.27
CA TYR A 15 5.12 -10.03 14.11
C TYR A 15 6.05 -9.07 13.35
N GLU A 16 6.45 -9.41 12.12
CA GLU A 16 7.44 -8.64 11.36
C GLU A 16 6.87 -7.42 10.62
N TRP A 17 5.55 -7.15 10.66
CA TRP A 17 4.98 -6.09 9.86
C TRP A 17 5.60 -4.70 10.16
N GLU A 18 5.78 -4.35 11.43
CA GLU A 18 6.35 -3.04 11.79
C GLU A 18 7.81 -2.88 11.32
N SER A 19 8.58 -3.97 11.33
CA SER A 19 9.95 -4.06 10.80
C SER A 19 9.98 -3.99 9.27
N PHE A 20 8.96 -4.51 8.60
CA PHE A 20 8.87 -4.56 7.14
C PHE A 20 8.39 -3.24 6.53
N HIS A 21 7.33 -2.68 7.11
CA HIS A 21 6.51 -1.59 6.58
C HIS A 21 7.27 -0.27 6.30
N ALA A 22 7.85 0.36 7.33
CA ALA A 22 8.45 1.69 7.17
C ALA A 22 9.70 1.68 6.25
N PRO A 23 10.50 0.60 6.20
CA PRO A 23 11.49 0.41 5.16
C PRO A 23 10.92 0.17 3.75
N LEU A 24 9.77 -0.51 3.57
CA LEU A 24 9.13 -0.62 2.25
C LEU A 24 8.79 0.77 1.67
N LEU A 25 8.25 1.67 2.48
CA LEU A 25 8.06 3.09 2.12
C LEU A 25 9.35 3.79 1.69
N THR A 26 10.51 3.34 2.19
CA THR A 26 11.82 3.88 1.81
C THR A 26 12.26 3.35 0.44
N ASN A 27 12.15 2.04 0.21
CA ASN A 27 12.42 1.44 -1.09
C ASN A 27 11.48 1.98 -2.19
N LEU A 28 10.20 2.24 -1.86
CA LEU A 28 9.25 2.93 -2.73
C LEU A 28 9.73 4.33 -3.13
N ALA A 29 10.24 5.11 -2.18
CA ALA A 29 10.81 6.42 -2.45
C ALA A 29 12.05 6.32 -3.35
N ASP A 30 12.96 5.38 -3.08
CA ASP A 30 14.16 5.15 -3.90
C ASP A 30 13.82 4.69 -5.34
N ALA A 31 12.74 3.94 -5.54
CA ALA A 31 12.24 3.55 -6.87
C ALA A 31 11.53 4.70 -7.62
N LEU A 32 10.91 5.64 -6.89
CA LEU A 32 10.24 6.83 -7.45
C LEU A 32 11.22 7.94 -7.83
N VAL A 33 12.23 8.19 -6.99
CA VAL A 33 13.15 9.34 -7.13
C VAL A 33 13.83 9.46 -8.50
N PRO A 34 14.33 8.38 -9.14
CA PRO A 34 14.89 8.45 -10.50
C PRO A 34 13.86 8.84 -11.56
N GLN A 35 12.60 8.42 -11.39
CA GLN A 35 11.53 8.56 -12.38
C GLN A 35 10.87 9.95 -12.37
N VAL A 36 10.89 10.65 -11.22
CA VAL A 36 10.22 11.97 -11.05
C VAL A 36 11.19 13.17 -11.06
N ARG A 37 12.49 12.93 -11.12
CA ARG A 37 13.51 14.00 -11.22
C ARG A 37 13.59 14.55 -12.65
N PRO A 38 13.96 15.84 -12.84
CA PRO A 38 14.35 16.82 -11.82
C PRO A 38 13.19 17.71 -11.33
N ARG A 39 11.94 17.41 -11.73
CA ARG A 39 10.76 18.27 -11.53
C ARG A 39 10.07 18.09 -10.18
N TYR A 40 10.12 16.91 -9.59
CA TYR A 40 9.50 16.62 -8.30
C TYR A 40 10.52 16.20 -7.26
N THR A 41 10.17 16.40 -5.99
CA THR A 41 10.87 15.81 -4.85
C THR A 41 9.97 14.82 -4.15
N VAL A 42 10.43 13.58 -4.00
CA VAL A 42 9.83 12.60 -3.07
C VAL A 42 10.39 12.88 -1.68
N ARG A 43 9.53 12.94 -0.66
CA ARG A 43 9.94 13.02 0.74
C ARG A 43 9.18 11.98 1.55
N SER A 44 9.92 11.15 2.27
CA SER A 44 9.33 10.38 3.37
C SER A 44 9.11 11.30 4.57
N VAL A 45 7.85 11.41 5.00
CA VAL A 45 7.45 12.11 6.23
C VAL A 45 6.75 11.06 7.09
N ARG A 46 7.18 10.90 8.35
CA ARG A 46 6.89 9.68 9.12
C ARG A 46 5.92 9.91 10.28
N ARG A 47 4.73 9.33 10.17
CA ARG A 47 3.71 9.13 11.22
C ARG A 47 2.55 8.32 10.60
N VAL A 48 2.42 7.06 11.02
CA VAL A 48 1.18 6.24 11.18
C VAL A 48 0.01 6.51 10.20
N TYR A 49 -0.55 5.62 9.35
CA TYR A 49 -0.25 4.33 8.62
C TYR A 49 -1.43 4.15 7.57
N LEU A 50 -1.35 3.47 6.39
CA LEU A 50 -2.14 3.88 5.17
C LEU A 50 -2.48 2.82 3.99
N GLU A 51 -3.61 2.82 3.21
CA GLU A 51 -4.20 1.70 2.30
C GLU A 51 -3.62 1.44 0.84
N HIS A 52 -4.14 0.69 -0.24
CA HIS A 52 -3.55 0.41 -1.68
C HIS A 52 -4.02 1.12 -3.08
N VAL A 53 -3.95 0.56 -4.35
CA VAL A 53 -4.02 1.05 -5.86
C VAL A 53 -5.24 0.76 -6.89
N PRO A 54 -5.43 1.15 -8.22
CA PRO A 54 -6.80 1.39 -8.82
C PRO A 54 -7.53 0.65 -10.03
N VAL A 55 -8.86 0.36 -9.88
CA VAL A 55 -10.02 0.26 -10.87
C VAL A 55 -11.44 0.69 -10.32
N ASP A 56 -12.16 1.66 -10.91
CA ASP A 56 -13.26 2.56 -10.34
C ASP A 56 -14.31 2.11 -9.27
N LEU A 57 -14.39 2.84 -8.12
CA LEU A 57 -15.48 2.87 -7.08
C LEU A 57 -15.63 4.29 -6.41
N THR A 58 -16.48 4.50 -5.41
CA THR A 58 -16.86 5.82 -4.82
C THR A 58 -16.56 5.98 -3.30
N LEU A 59 -16.21 7.20 -2.84
CA LEU A 59 -15.73 7.53 -1.48
C LEU A 59 -16.58 8.55 -0.65
N PRO A 60 -16.61 8.44 0.69
CA PRO A 60 -17.15 9.45 1.63
C PRO A 60 -16.12 10.55 2.05
N ILE A 61 -16.58 11.73 2.52
CA ILE A 61 -15.72 12.94 2.70
C ILE A 61 -16.05 13.83 3.97
N PRO A 62 -15.48 13.58 5.16
CA PRO A 62 -15.62 14.35 6.44
C PRO A 62 -14.41 15.25 6.84
N GLU A 63 -14.44 15.98 7.97
CA GLU A 63 -13.62 17.20 8.27
C GLU A 63 -12.29 17.05 9.07
N GLU A 64 -11.36 18.03 8.89
CA GLU A 64 -9.90 17.90 9.09
C GLU A 64 -9.33 17.78 10.53
N ARG A 65 -8.18 17.07 10.70
CA ARG A 65 -6.92 17.62 11.31
C ARG A 65 -5.68 16.68 11.28
N ARG A 66 -4.58 17.20 10.73
CA ARG A 66 -3.33 16.61 10.16
C ARG A 66 -2.57 15.42 10.80
N GLU A 67 -1.88 14.71 9.88
CA GLU A 67 -0.55 13.99 9.91
C GLU A 67 -0.56 12.44 9.82
N THR A 68 0.27 11.72 9.01
CA THR A 68 1.33 12.10 8.02
C THR A 68 1.64 10.92 7.01
N TYR A 69 2.47 11.08 5.95
CA TYR A 69 2.53 10.20 4.73
C TYR A 69 3.81 10.38 3.86
N LEU A 70 4.09 9.51 2.86
CA LEU A 70 5.05 9.83 1.78
C LEU A 70 4.47 10.94 0.88
N VAL A 71 5.30 11.91 0.50
CA VAL A 71 4.86 13.10 -0.23
C VAL A 71 5.65 13.28 -1.52
N LEU A 72 4.95 13.30 -2.65
CA LEU A 72 5.47 13.87 -3.89
C LEU A 72 5.14 15.36 -3.89
N ARG A 73 6.16 16.21 -3.98
CA ARG A 73 6.01 17.67 -4.09
C ARG A 73 6.59 18.18 -5.40
N GLU A 74 5.88 19.14 -6.00
CA GLU A 74 6.37 19.91 -7.14
C GLU A 74 7.53 20.80 -6.66
N ARG A 75 8.63 20.85 -7.43
CA ARG A 75 9.91 21.39 -6.92
C ARG A 75 9.90 22.91 -6.71
N GLU A 76 9.16 23.66 -7.50
CA GLU A 76 9.22 25.13 -7.50
C GLU A 76 8.18 25.71 -6.54
N THR A 77 6.99 25.12 -6.47
CA THR A 77 5.91 25.55 -5.56
C THR A 77 5.96 24.87 -4.19
N LEU A 78 6.63 23.72 -4.07
CA LEU A 78 6.55 22.78 -2.94
C LEU A 78 5.11 22.27 -2.65
N GLU A 79 4.17 22.43 -3.57
CA GLU A 79 2.79 21.94 -3.43
C GLU A 79 2.76 20.42 -3.25
N VAL A 80 1.81 19.91 -2.45
CA VAL A 80 1.60 18.46 -2.30
C VAL A 80 0.83 17.95 -3.51
N VAL A 81 1.51 17.17 -4.34
CA VAL A 81 0.96 16.62 -5.59
C VAL A 81 0.24 15.32 -5.27
N THR A 82 0.98 14.36 -4.70
CA THR A 82 0.49 13.00 -4.46
C THR A 82 0.99 12.51 -3.11
N VAL A 83 0.06 11.90 -2.39
CA VAL A 83 0.25 11.22 -1.11
C VAL A 83 0.42 9.74 -1.40
N ILE A 84 1.45 9.12 -0.81
CA ILE A 84 1.73 7.68 -0.90
C ILE A 84 1.92 7.08 0.50
N GLU A 85 1.55 5.81 0.64
CA GLU A 85 0.82 5.30 1.80
C GLU A 85 1.08 3.78 1.91
N VAL A 86 1.42 3.18 3.07
CA VAL A 86 1.46 1.70 3.24
C VAL A 86 0.94 1.36 4.65
N LEU A 87 0.24 0.22 4.79
CA LEU A 87 -0.71 0.01 5.88
C LEU A 87 -0.08 -0.53 7.17
N SER A 88 -0.92 -0.81 8.16
CA SER A 88 -0.59 -1.72 9.25
C SER A 88 -1.83 -2.52 9.71
N PRO A 89 -1.67 -3.75 10.25
CA PRO A 89 -2.78 -4.53 10.81
C PRO A 89 -3.55 -3.74 11.88
N THR A 90 -2.85 -2.89 12.63
CA THR A 90 -3.41 -2.00 13.65
C THR A 90 -4.48 -1.07 13.07
N ASN A 91 -4.38 -0.63 11.81
CA ASN A 91 -5.37 0.25 11.21
C ASN A 91 -6.60 -0.48 10.67
N LYS A 92 -6.45 -1.74 10.25
CA LYS A 92 -7.57 -2.56 9.77
C LYS A 92 -8.36 -3.19 10.93
N ARG A 93 -7.88 -3.05 12.17
CA ARG A 93 -8.56 -3.61 13.36
C ARG A 93 -9.72 -2.71 13.80
N HIS A 94 -10.94 -3.24 13.68
CA HIS A 94 -12.18 -2.57 14.10
C HIS A 94 -12.08 -1.91 15.49
N GLY A 95 -12.45 -0.63 15.56
CA GLY A 95 -12.55 0.14 16.81
C GLY A 95 -11.22 0.49 17.48
N SER A 96 -10.08 0.11 16.89
CA SER A 96 -8.75 0.47 17.37
C SER A 96 -8.44 1.96 17.18
N ASP A 97 -7.44 2.49 17.89
CA ASP A 97 -7.04 3.88 17.73
C ASP A 97 -6.29 4.12 16.41
N GLY A 98 -5.49 3.16 15.94
CA GLY A 98 -4.86 3.21 14.62
C GLY A 98 -5.86 3.28 13.46
N GLN A 99 -6.99 2.56 13.55
CA GLN A 99 -8.07 2.67 12.55
C GLN A 99 -8.66 4.09 12.53
N LYS A 100 -8.89 4.70 13.70
CA LYS A 100 -9.45 6.06 13.82
C LYS A 100 -8.48 7.11 13.28
N GLU A 101 -7.20 7.01 13.63
CA GLU A 101 -6.15 7.92 13.15
C GLU A 101 -5.99 7.83 11.64
N TYR A 102 -5.93 6.61 11.08
CA TYR A 102 -5.85 6.41 9.63
C TYR A 102 -7.09 6.91 8.90
N MET A 103 -8.30 6.55 9.33
CA MET A 103 -9.53 7.00 8.66
C MET A 103 -9.59 8.53 8.63
N LYS A 104 -9.39 9.19 9.78
CA LYS A 104 -9.28 10.65 9.85
C LYS A 104 -8.20 11.22 8.91
N LYS A 105 -7.06 10.53 8.79
CA LYS A 105 -5.98 10.96 7.89
C LYS A 105 -6.34 10.87 6.41
N ARG A 106 -7.01 9.78 6.01
CA ARG A 106 -7.56 9.56 4.67
C ARG A 106 -8.45 10.72 4.25
N GLU A 107 -9.38 11.09 5.13
CA GLU A 107 -10.39 12.13 4.92
C GLU A 107 -9.78 13.49 4.54
N GLU A 108 -8.69 13.90 5.20
CA GLU A 108 -7.94 15.11 4.84
C GLU A 108 -7.44 15.10 3.39
N VAL A 109 -6.84 13.97 2.95
CA VAL A 109 -6.24 13.90 1.61
C VAL A 109 -7.34 13.90 0.55
N LEU A 110 -8.46 13.22 0.84
CA LEU A 110 -9.65 13.22 0.00
C LEU A 110 -10.26 14.62 -0.18
N ARG A 111 -10.18 15.48 0.84
CA ARG A 111 -10.55 16.91 0.75
C ARG A 111 -9.50 17.79 0.07
N SER A 112 -8.23 17.43 0.14
CA SER A 112 -7.14 18.21 -0.47
C SER A 112 -7.14 18.13 -2.01
N ALA A 113 -6.50 19.10 -2.67
CA ALA A 113 -6.23 19.06 -4.11
C ALA A 113 -5.22 17.95 -4.53
N SER A 114 -4.53 17.35 -3.57
CA SER A 114 -3.55 16.28 -3.78
C SER A 114 -4.23 14.97 -4.17
N HIS A 115 -3.57 14.18 -5.02
CA HIS A 115 -3.95 12.79 -5.26
C HIS A 115 -3.63 11.95 -4.01
N LEU A 116 -4.43 10.91 -3.80
CA LEU A 116 -4.21 9.88 -2.78
C LEU A 116 -3.92 8.58 -3.53
N VAL A 117 -2.69 8.10 -3.44
CA VAL A 117 -2.33 6.72 -3.78
C VAL A 117 -2.08 6.02 -2.47
N GLU A 118 -3.07 5.26 -2.08
CA GLU A 118 -2.94 4.22 -1.09
C GLU A 118 -1.88 3.18 -1.71
N ILE A 119 -0.85 2.62 -1.01
CA ILE A 119 -0.16 1.30 -1.27
C ILE A 119 -0.05 0.23 -0.08
N ASP A 120 -1.17 -0.33 0.46
CA ASP A 120 -1.32 -1.48 1.44
C ASP A 120 -0.78 -2.86 1.01
N LEU A 121 -0.79 -3.85 1.90
CA LEU A 121 -0.56 -5.26 1.55
C LEU A 121 -1.10 -6.29 2.59
N LEU A 122 -2.35 -6.16 3.07
CA LEU A 122 -2.89 -6.99 4.18
C LEU A 122 -4.20 -7.73 3.88
N ARG A 123 -4.20 -9.06 4.11
CA ARG A 123 -5.37 -9.95 4.03
C ARG A 123 -6.25 -9.82 5.27
N GLY A 124 -5.66 -9.68 6.45
CA GLY A 124 -6.37 -9.54 7.72
C GLY A 124 -7.14 -8.22 7.86
N GLY A 125 -8.06 -8.18 8.83
CA GLY A 125 -8.78 -6.98 9.25
C GLY A 125 -9.84 -6.44 8.26
N GLU A 126 -10.53 -5.38 8.68
CA GLU A 126 -11.54 -4.69 7.87
C GLU A 126 -10.92 -4.04 6.63
N ARG A 127 -11.67 -4.07 5.52
CA ARG A 127 -11.34 -3.35 4.30
C ARG A 127 -11.94 -1.95 4.33
N LEU A 128 -11.40 -1.07 3.48
CA LEU A 128 -11.86 0.31 3.38
C LEU A 128 -13.35 0.49 3.05
N PRO A 129 -14.00 1.52 3.62
CA PRO A 129 -15.29 1.98 3.13
C PRO A 129 -15.18 2.60 1.73
N THR A 130 -15.88 1.96 0.81
CA THR A 130 -16.40 2.47 -0.46
C THR A 130 -17.93 2.33 -0.46
N LEU A 131 -18.65 3.04 -1.33
CA LEU A 131 -20.12 2.90 -1.41
C LEU A 131 -20.54 1.58 -2.08
N GLU A 132 -19.78 1.18 -3.07
CA GLU A 132 -19.86 -0.09 -3.79
C GLU A 132 -18.96 -1.14 -3.10
N PRO A 133 -19.28 -2.45 -3.17
CA PRO A 133 -18.40 -3.49 -2.65
C PRO A 133 -17.09 -3.57 -3.44
N LEU A 134 -16.00 -3.94 -2.76
CA LEU A 134 -14.70 -4.16 -3.42
C LEU A 134 -14.75 -5.37 -4.38
N PRO A 135 -13.95 -5.40 -5.47
CA PRO A 135 -13.82 -6.58 -6.31
C PRO A 135 -13.15 -7.73 -5.53
N ALA A 136 -13.31 -8.98 -5.96
CA ALA A 136 -12.68 -10.12 -5.29
C ALA A 136 -11.14 -10.04 -5.33
N GLY A 137 -10.50 -10.34 -4.20
CA GLY A 137 -9.04 -10.41 -4.04
C GLY A 137 -8.65 -10.50 -2.57
N ASP A 138 -7.39 -10.84 -2.33
CA ASP A 138 -6.81 -10.91 -0.99
C ASP A 138 -6.24 -9.55 -0.58
N TYR A 139 -5.54 -8.92 -1.52
CA TYR A 139 -4.90 -7.62 -1.40
C TYR A 139 -5.67 -6.58 -2.22
N HIS A 140 -5.89 -5.41 -1.62
CA HIS A 140 -6.92 -4.45 -2.04
C HIS A 140 -6.44 -3.02 -2.05
N ALA A 141 -7.02 -2.25 -2.96
CA ALA A 141 -6.30 -1.18 -3.61
C ALA A 141 -7.23 0.01 -4.00
N PHE A 142 -6.74 1.27 -4.10
CA PHE A 142 -7.40 2.60 -4.13
C PHE A 142 -6.49 3.79 -4.67
N VAL A 143 -6.53 4.21 -5.96
CA VAL A 143 -6.00 5.55 -6.37
C VAL A 143 -7.11 6.56 -6.54
N SER A 144 -7.20 7.49 -5.59
CA SER A 144 -8.17 8.56 -5.54
C SER A 144 -7.55 9.85 -6.08
N ARG A 145 -7.69 10.05 -7.39
CA ARG A 145 -7.21 11.25 -8.10
C ARG A 145 -8.14 12.43 -7.79
N ALA A 146 -7.63 13.53 -7.24
CA ALA A 146 -8.43 14.67 -6.79
C ALA A 146 -9.47 15.15 -7.84
N LYS A 147 -9.05 15.31 -9.11
CA LYS A 147 -9.91 15.73 -10.23
C LYS A 147 -10.99 14.71 -10.67
N ARG A 148 -11.00 13.48 -10.14
CA ARG A 148 -12.02 12.43 -10.41
C ARG A 148 -12.92 12.13 -9.20
N ARG A 149 -12.62 12.68 -8.02
CA ARG A 149 -13.41 12.44 -6.80
C ARG A 149 -14.88 12.83 -7.00
N PRO A 150 -15.84 12.11 -6.37
CA PRO A 150 -15.65 11.07 -5.35
C PRO A 150 -15.24 9.70 -5.91
N ARG A 151 -15.03 9.55 -7.23
CA ARG A 151 -14.48 8.30 -7.77
C ARG A 151 -13.03 8.11 -7.34
N VAL A 152 -12.82 7.11 -6.49
CA VAL A 152 -11.57 6.39 -6.43
C VAL A 152 -11.52 5.43 -7.62
N GLN A 153 -10.42 4.73 -7.76
CA GLN A 153 -10.43 3.47 -8.48
C GLN A 153 -9.73 2.44 -7.60
N VAL A 154 -10.26 1.22 -7.54
CA VAL A 154 -9.91 0.07 -6.68
C VAL A 154 -9.47 -1.21 -7.43
N TYR A 155 -8.21 -1.59 -7.32
CA TYR A 155 -7.70 -2.89 -7.82
C TYR A 155 -7.92 -4.01 -6.78
N SER A 156 -7.66 -5.23 -7.23
CA SER A 156 -7.58 -6.43 -6.40
C SER A 156 -6.59 -7.42 -7.01
N TRP A 157 -5.87 -8.18 -6.18
CA TRP A 157 -5.14 -9.39 -6.59
C TRP A 157 -5.10 -10.41 -5.43
N THR A 158 -4.77 -11.66 -5.74
CA THR A 158 -4.71 -12.77 -4.77
C THR A 158 -3.29 -13.04 -4.28
N LEU A 159 -3.14 -13.85 -3.23
CA LEU A 159 -1.84 -14.37 -2.78
C LEU A 159 -1.08 -15.13 -3.88
N LYS A 160 -1.79 -15.69 -4.87
CA LYS A 160 -1.21 -16.47 -5.97
C LYS A 160 -0.74 -15.61 -7.15
N ASP A 161 -1.16 -14.35 -7.22
CA ASP A 161 -0.80 -13.42 -8.28
C ASP A 161 0.54 -12.72 -8.00
N ARG A 162 1.24 -12.28 -9.06
CA ARG A 162 2.37 -11.35 -8.93
C ARG A 162 1.87 -9.99 -8.42
N LEU A 163 2.57 -9.39 -7.46
CA LEU A 163 2.30 -8.00 -7.05
C LEU A 163 2.28 -7.05 -8.28
N PRO A 164 1.22 -6.22 -8.46
CA PRO A 164 0.98 -5.52 -9.72
C PRO A 164 1.88 -4.32 -9.97
N VAL A 165 1.74 -3.75 -11.17
CA VAL A 165 2.31 -2.45 -11.54
C VAL A 165 1.30 -1.32 -11.26
N VAL A 166 1.79 -0.23 -10.69
CA VAL A 166 1.03 0.80 -9.98
C VAL A 166 1.15 2.17 -10.65
N PRO A 167 0.06 2.82 -11.09
CA PRO A 167 0.10 4.20 -11.57
C PRO A 167 0.11 5.22 -10.41
N ILE A 168 1.25 5.89 -10.21
CA ILE A 168 1.41 7.05 -9.34
C ILE A 168 1.15 8.34 -10.14
N PRO A 169 0.05 9.08 -9.89
CA PRO A 169 -0.24 10.31 -10.60
C PRO A 169 0.71 11.44 -10.22
N LEU A 170 0.95 12.34 -11.20
CA LEU A 170 1.76 13.55 -11.05
C LEU A 170 0.91 14.82 -11.31
N ALA A 171 1.53 16.00 -11.21
CA ALA A 171 0.80 17.26 -11.17
C ALA A 171 0.27 17.70 -12.54
N GLY A 172 -0.89 18.38 -12.55
CA GLY A 172 -1.36 19.13 -13.71
C GLY A 172 -1.82 18.24 -14.87
N LYS A 173 -0.87 17.87 -15.74
CA LYS A 173 -0.99 17.01 -16.94
C LYS A 173 0.16 16.00 -17.07
N ASP A 174 1.10 15.96 -16.13
CA ASP A 174 2.25 15.06 -16.20
C ASP A 174 1.78 13.59 -16.09
N PRO A 175 2.38 12.65 -16.85
CA PRO A 175 1.91 11.27 -16.91
C PRO A 175 2.17 10.52 -15.60
N ASP A 176 1.37 9.47 -15.36
CA ASP A 176 1.53 8.60 -14.19
C ASP A 176 2.86 7.83 -14.26
N VAL A 177 3.63 7.88 -13.17
CA VAL A 177 4.82 7.04 -13.00
C VAL A 177 4.39 5.64 -12.59
N GLN A 178 4.94 4.63 -13.26
CA GLN A 178 4.60 3.23 -13.01
C GLN A 178 5.57 2.64 -11.97
N ILE A 179 5.05 2.02 -10.92
CA ILE A 179 5.83 1.34 -9.88
C ILE A 179 5.52 -0.16 -9.91
N ASP A 180 6.52 -0.99 -10.19
CA ASP A 180 6.42 -2.44 -10.04
C ASP A 180 6.59 -2.77 -8.55
N LEU A 181 5.53 -3.26 -7.91
CA LEU A 181 5.55 -3.59 -6.50
C LEU A 181 6.38 -4.82 -6.19
N ALA A 182 6.45 -5.81 -7.09
CA ALA A 182 7.23 -7.02 -6.85
C ALA A 182 8.71 -6.65 -6.73
N VAL A 183 9.22 -5.82 -7.65
CA VAL A 183 10.61 -5.31 -7.58
C VAL A 183 10.87 -4.56 -6.27
N VAL A 184 9.93 -3.74 -5.80
CA VAL A 184 10.09 -2.99 -4.55
C VAL A 184 9.98 -3.90 -3.32
N PHE A 185 9.07 -4.88 -3.35
CA PHE A 185 8.87 -5.88 -2.30
C PHE A 185 10.08 -6.81 -2.17
N ASP A 186 10.53 -7.44 -3.25
CA ASP A 186 11.72 -8.30 -3.29
C ASP A 186 12.96 -7.55 -2.80
N SER A 187 13.16 -6.31 -3.26
CA SER A 187 14.27 -5.48 -2.79
C SER A 187 14.23 -5.19 -1.28
N ARG A 188 13.05 -5.24 -0.63
CA ARG A 188 12.94 -5.17 0.83
C ARG A 188 13.12 -6.55 1.46
N TYR A 189 12.55 -7.60 0.86
CA TYR A 189 12.61 -8.98 1.34
C TYR A 189 14.05 -9.46 1.47
N GLU A 190 14.83 -9.33 0.38
CA GLU A 190 16.25 -9.71 0.32
C GLU A 190 17.13 -8.89 1.28
N ARG A 191 16.99 -7.56 1.25
CA ARG A 191 17.85 -6.65 2.04
C ARG A 191 17.62 -6.73 3.55
N ALA A 192 16.56 -7.40 3.98
CA ALA A 192 16.27 -7.67 5.39
C ALA A 192 16.61 -9.10 5.81
N GLY A 193 16.80 -10.03 4.87
CA GLY A 193 17.00 -11.45 5.16
C GLY A 193 15.75 -12.14 5.69
N TYR A 194 14.55 -11.78 5.19
CA TYR A 194 13.29 -12.39 5.65
C TYR A 194 13.17 -13.88 5.29
N ASP A 195 13.95 -14.35 4.31
CA ASP A 195 14.20 -15.77 4.02
C ASP A 195 14.88 -16.53 5.17
N TYR A 196 15.52 -15.83 6.12
CA TYR A 196 16.15 -16.40 7.31
C TYR A 196 15.45 -16.05 8.63
N SER A 197 14.77 -14.91 8.73
CA SER A 197 14.12 -14.47 9.99
C SER A 197 12.69 -14.97 10.17
N LEU A 198 11.94 -15.24 9.08
CA LEU A 198 10.58 -15.76 9.16
C LEU A 198 10.59 -17.28 9.40
N ASP A 199 10.21 -17.73 10.60
CA ASP A 199 10.00 -19.15 10.89
C ASP A 199 8.99 -19.76 9.88
N PRO A 200 9.37 -20.78 9.10
CA PRO A 200 8.45 -21.49 8.19
C PRO A 200 7.32 -22.23 8.91
N ARG A 201 7.39 -22.38 10.25
CA ARG A 201 6.39 -23.03 11.09
C ARG A 201 5.48 -22.03 11.83
N ALA A 202 5.73 -20.73 11.70
CA ALA A 202 4.86 -19.72 12.30
C ALA A 202 3.43 -19.83 11.73
N PRO A 203 2.39 -19.70 12.56
CA PRO A 203 1.02 -19.67 12.06
C PRO A 203 0.80 -18.44 11.19
N ILE A 204 0.28 -18.67 9.98
CA ILE A 204 -0.17 -17.59 9.09
C ILE A 204 -1.54 -17.12 9.61
N ASP A 205 -1.67 -15.82 9.86
CA ASP A 205 -2.90 -15.18 10.34
C ASP A 205 -3.27 -14.00 9.41
N PRO A 206 -4.48 -13.91 8.84
CA PRO A 206 -5.54 -14.94 8.87
C PRO A 206 -5.08 -16.25 8.20
N PRO A 207 -5.58 -17.42 8.65
CA PRO A 207 -5.17 -18.71 8.10
C PRO A 207 -5.46 -18.81 6.61
N LEU A 208 -4.53 -19.43 5.87
CA LEU A 208 -4.72 -19.78 4.47
C LEU A 208 -5.92 -20.74 4.31
N SER A 209 -6.68 -20.59 3.22
CA SER A 209 -7.66 -21.62 2.83
C SER A 209 -6.96 -22.96 2.53
N PRO A 210 -7.69 -24.09 2.53
CA PRO A 210 -7.08 -25.39 2.24
C PRO A 210 -6.38 -25.47 0.86
N GLU A 211 -6.84 -24.68 -0.11
CA GLU A 211 -6.27 -24.61 -1.46
C GLU A 211 -4.99 -23.76 -1.51
N GLU A 212 -4.99 -22.58 -0.87
CA GLU A 212 -3.77 -21.78 -0.69
C GLU A 212 -2.73 -22.52 0.14
N ALA A 213 -3.14 -23.23 1.19
CA ALA A 213 -2.26 -24.01 2.04
C ALA A 213 -1.66 -25.22 1.30
N ALA A 214 -2.36 -25.80 0.31
CA ALA A 214 -1.78 -26.80 -0.59
C ALA A 214 -0.69 -26.17 -1.48
N TRP A 215 -1.07 -25.15 -2.25
CA TRP A 215 -0.18 -24.40 -3.15
C TRP A 215 1.06 -23.82 -2.46
N ALA A 216 0.92 -23.26 -1.25
CA ALA A 216 2.03 -22.72 -0.47
C ALA A 216 3.03 -23.81 -0.04
N ARG A 217 2.58 -25.05 0.19
CA ARG A 217 3.48 -26.19 0.48
C ARG A 217 4.19 -26.71 -0.76
N GLU A 218 3.62 -26.56 -1.94
CA GLU A 218 4.28 -26.88 -3.21
C GLU A 218 5.40 -25.87 -3.50
N ILE A 219 5.16 -24.58 -3.25
CA ILE A 219 6.15 -23.50 -3.40
C ILE A 219 7.27 -23.58 -2.35
N LEU A 220 6.94 -23.84 -1.07
CA LEU A 220 7.92 -23.92 0.03
C LEU A 220 8.60 -25.29 0.16
N GLY A 221 8.25 -26.26 -0.68
CA GLY A 221 8.74 -27.65 -0.63
C GLY A 221 9.54 -28.08 -1.87
N GLY A 222 9.89 -27.16 -2.77
CA GLY A 222 10.70 -27.37 -3.97
C GLY A 222 12.16 -26.96 -3.80
#